data_AF-A0A5N9HSI6-F1
#
_entry.id   AF-A0A5N9HSI6-F1
#
_cell.length_a   1.000
_cell.length_b   1.000
_cell.length_c   1.000
_cell.angle_alpha   90.00
_cell.angle_beta   90.00
_cell.angle_gamma   90.00
#
_symmetry.space_group_name_H-M   'P 1'
#
loop_
_entity.id
_entity.type
_entity.pdbx_description
1 polymer ?
#
loop_
_entity_poly.entity_id
_entity_poly.type
_entity_poly.pdbx_seq_one_letter_code
_entity_poly.pdbx_strand_id
1 'polypeptide(L)'
;MSRIANQVSIFDRVKDLGHCIELVSMDPHFHNISIGLFIKMGHLKIWSYSKLEGVEDRIEQIRDRCVLLGDVDPVAGTANQLKLKSDLVLDRALKFMFIAAVEKDPEADLPTGKISAPDTKTKLTFVIDGSEQDGRYIYKVSAEGDSDRSVMRIRAAVGGFIRYADCVRIDKDKFAFPDGRRYDKFARLILPLARNISAVEAQLEQADIAGQMNTQTLGFAQS
;
A
#
# COMPACT_ATOMS: atom_id res chain seq x y z
N MET A 1 -43.76 -18.17 11.92
CA MET A 1 -42.40 -18.67 11.60
C MET A 1 -41.44 -17.50 11.68
N SER A 2 -40.66 -17.41 12.76
CA SER A 2 -39.72 -16.31 13.00
C SER A 2 -38.37 -16.64 12.34
N ARG A 3 -37.92 -15.78 11.40
CA ARG A 3 -36.57 -15.82 10.85
C ARG A 3 -35.62 -15.31 11.95
N ILE A 4 -34.94 -16.20 12.64
CA ILE A 4 -33.76 -15.86 13.43
C ILE A 4 -32.65 -15.57 12.42
N ALA A 5 -32.45 -14.29 12.11
CA ALA A 5 -31.26 -13.85 11.41
C ALA A 5 -30.08 -14.06 12.35
N ASN A 6 -29.22 -15.01 12.00
CA ASN A 6 -27.99 -15.33 12.72
C ASN A 6 -27.10 -14.06 12.71
N GLN A 7 -27.10 -13.29 13.79
CA GLN A 7 -26.12 -12.22 13.98
C GLN A 7 -24.77 -12.90 14.20
N VAL A 8 -23.99 -13.03 13.13
CA VAL A 8 -22.58 -13.43 13.22
C VAL A 8 -21.89 -12.48 14.19
N SER A 9 -21.29 -13.03 15.25
CA SER A 9 -20.69 -12.22 16.30
C SER A 9 -19.51 -11.41 15.75
N ILE A 10 -19.22 -10.26 16.36
CA ILE A 10 -18.03 -9.45 16.02
C ILE A 10 -16.76 -10.31 16.12
N PHE A 11 -16.72 -11.23 17.08
CA PHE A 11 -15.61 -12.15 17.30
C PHE A 11 -15.39 -13.11 16.11
N ASP A 12 -16.46 -13.68 15.56
CA ASP A 12 -16.39 -14.53 14.37
C ASP A 12 -15.93 -13.75 13.14
N ARG A 13 -16.32 -12.48 13.03
CA ARG A 13 -15.88 -11.59 11.95
C ARG A 13 -14.40 -11.26 12.05
N VAL A 14 -13.89 -10.91 13.23
CA VAL A 14 -12.46 -10.66 13.45
C VAL A 14 -11.62 -11.89 13.09
N LYS A 15 -12.09 -13.09 13.45
CA LYS A 15 -11.43 -14.35 13.10
C LYS A 15 -11.45 -14.63 11.59
N ASP A 16 -12.48 -14.19 10.88
CA ASP A 16 -12.57 -14.35 9.43
C ASP A 16 -11.67 -13.38 8.65
N LEU A 17 -11.55 -12.13 9.11
CA LEU A 17 -10.78 -11.08 8.45
C LEU A 17 -9.27 -11.37 8.47
N GLY A 18 -8.73 -11.88 9.57
CA GLY A 18 -7.29 -12.12 9.73
C GLY A 18 -6.54 -10.91 10.32
N HIS A 19 -5.27 -10.75 9.94
CA HIS A 19 -4.43 -9.66 10.43
C HIS A 19 -4.76 -8.35 9.72
N CYS A 20 -4.95 -7.26 10.46
CA CYS A 20 -5.15 -5.93 9.88
C CYS A 20 -3.81 -5.37 9.43
N ILE A 21 -3.64 -5.13 8.11
CA ILE A 21 -2.46 -4.44 7.56
C ILE A 21 -2.59 -2.93 7.79
N GLU A 22 -3.78 -2.38 7.54
CA GLU A 22 -4.03 -0.94 7.63
C GLU A 22 -5.53 -0.65 7.84
N LEU A 23 -5.83 0.43 8.57
CA LEU A 23 -7.17 0.95 8.81
C LEU A 23 -7.20 2.46 8.52
N VAL A 24 -7.73 2.84 7.36
CA VAL A 24 -8.00 4.25 7.07
C VAL A 24 -9.24 4.66 7.85
N SER A 25 -9.05 5.54 8.84
CA SER A 25 -10.09 5.87 9.82
C SER A 25 -11.26 6.65 9.21
N MET A 26 -10.99 7.49 8.21
CA MET A 26 -11.98 8.33 7.54
C MET A 26 -11.74 8.29 6.03
N ASP A 27 -12.60 7.61 5.30
CA ASP A 27 -12.61 7.63 3.83
C ASP A 27 -13.09 9.01 3.32
N PRO A 28 -12.21 9.83 2.72
CA PRO A 28 -12.58 11.17 2.29
C PRO A 28 -13.54 11.18 1.10
N HIS A 29 -13.73 10.05 0.42
CA HIS A 29 -14.58 9.95 -0.77
C HIS A 29 -15.89 9.20 -0.51
N PHE A 30 -16.14 8.75 0.73
CA PHE A 30 -17.40 8.09 1.08
C PHE A 30 -17.75 8.21 2.57
N HIS A 31 -18.57 9.21 2.90
CA HIS A 31 -19.19 9.40 4.23
C HIS A 31 -18.24 9.33 5.45
N ASN A 32 -16.93 9.56 5.28
CA ASN A 32 -15.92 9.47 6.34
C ASN A 32 -15.97 8.15 7.14
N ILE A 33 -16.37 7.05 6.50
CA ILE A 33 -16.40 5.74 7.17
C ILE A 33 -14.98 5.19 7.33
N SER A 34 -14.77 4.30 8.30
CA SER A 34 -13.51 3.56 8.39
C SER A 34 -13.51 2.35 7.45
N ILE A 35 -12.40 2.12 6.76
CA ILE A 35 -12.21 0.99 5.85
C ILE A 35 -10.82 0.39 6.12
N GLY A 36 -10.75 -0.93 6.28
CA GLY A 36 -9.52 -1.65 6.57
C GLY A 36 -9.13 -2.66 5.50
N LEU A 37 -7.83 -2.88 5.36
CA LEU A 37 -7.24 -3.98 4.60
C LEU A 37 -6.74 -5.05 5.56
N PHE A 38 -7.23 -6.27 5.37
CA PHE A 38 -6.88 -7.42 6.18
C PHE A 38 -6.22 -8.51 5.33
N ILE A 39 -5.34 -9.30 5.93
CA ILE A 39 -4.67 -10.44 5.30
C ILE A 39 -4.86 -11.73 6.08
N LYS A 40 -5.14 -12.82 5.36
CA LYS A 40 -5.25 -14.17 5.90
C LYS A 40 -4.79 -15.19 4.86
N MET A 41 -3.71 -15.91 5.16
CA MET A 41 -3.17 -16.96 4.27
C MET A 41 -2.95 -16.46 2.82
N GLY A 42 -2.37 -15.27 2.64
CA GLY A 42 -2.12 -14.68 1.31
C GLY A 42 -3.33 -14.03 0.62
N HIS A 43 -4.54 -14.17 1.20
CA HIS A 43 -5.74 -13.49 0.73
C HIS A 43 -5.92 -12.16 1.45
N LEU A 44 -6.14 -11.12 0.67
CA LEU A 44 -6.44 -9.78 1.14
C LEU A 44 -7.95 -9.55 1.10
N LYS A 45 -8.48 -8.87 2.11
CA LYS A 45 -9.90 -8.52 2.21
C LYS A 45 -10.04 -7.07 2.63
N ILE A 46 -10.76 -6.30 1.83
CA ILE A 46 -11.16 -4.93 2.15
C ILE A 46 -12.50 -5.00 2.87
N TRP A 47 -12.63 -4.27 3.98
CA TRP A 47 -13.79 -4.38 4.84
C TRP A 47 -14.12 -3.08 5.56
N SER A 48 -15.41 -2.81 5.73
CA SER A 48 -15.94 -1.78 6.63
C SER A 48 -17.05 -2.35 7.51
N TYR A 49 -17.20 -1.83 8.72
CA TYR A 49 -18.35 -2.13 9.59
C TYR A 49 -19.56 -1.23 9.32
N SER A 50 -19.42 -0.23 8.44
CA SER A 50 -20.52 0.64 8.04
C SER A 50 -21.65 -0.15 7.39
N LYS A 51 -22.88 0.29 7.61
CA LYS A 51 -24.10 -0.26 6.97
C LYS A 51 -24.76 0.73 6.02
N LEU A 52 -24.07 1.82 5.69
CA LEU A 52 -24.57 2.82 4.77
C LEU A 52 -24.76 2.18 3.38
N GLU A 53 -25.83 2.56 2.71
CA GLU A 53 -26.09 2.19 1.32
C GLU A 53 -24.94 2.68 0.43
N GLY A 54 -24.48 1.86 -0.52
CA GLY A 54 -23.35 2.16 -1.40
C GLY A 54 -21.96 1.78 -0.85
N VAL A 55 -21.86 1.27 0.38
CA VAL A 55 -20.55 0.87 0.95
C VAL A 55 -19.87 -0.25 0.17
N GLU A 56 -20.64 -1.20 -0.36
CA GLU A 56 -20.11 -2.31 -1.16
C GLU A 56 -19.53 -1.81 -2.49
N ASP A 57 -20.21 -0.87 -3.15
CA ASP A 57 -19.72 -0.24 -4.40
C ASP A 57 -18.41 0.53 -4.15
N ARG A 58 -18.33 1.24 -3.02
CA ARG A 58 -17.09 1.92 -2.62
C ARG A 58 -15.96 0.93 -2.34
N ILE A 59 -16.24 -0.18 -1.66
CA ILE A 59 -15.26 -1.24 -1.40
C ILE A 59 -14.76 -1.85 -2.72
N GLU A 60 -15.65 -2.11 -3.67
CA GLU A 60 -15.33 -2.58 -5.02
C GLU A 60 -14.41 -1.59 -5.76
N GLN A 61 -14.74 -0.29 -5.71
CA GLN A 61 -13.91 0.76 -6.30
C GLN A 61 -12.50 0.78 -5.68
N ILE A 62 -12.38 0.69 -4.35
CA ILE A 62 -11.08 0.64 -3.66
C ILE A 62 -10.30 -0.63 -4.05
N ARG A 63 -10.99 -1.77 -4.13
CA ARG A 63 -10.41 -3.06 -4.52
C ARG A 63 -9.84 -2.97 -5.94
N ASP A 64 -10.59 -2.43 -6.89
CA ASP A 64 -10.13 -2.24 -8.27
C ASP A 64 -8.95 -1.27 -8.34
N ARG A 65 -9.00 -0.19 -7.55
CA ARG A 65 -7.91 0.77 -7.45
C ARG A 65 -6.63 0.14 -6.89
N CYS A 66 -6.73 -0.77 -5.93
CA CYS A 66 -5.58 -1.54 -5.43
C CYS A 66 -4.93 -2.39 -6.54
N VAL A 67 -5.73 -3.02 -7.41
CA VAL A 67 -5.21 -3.77 -8.58
C VAL A 67 -4.44 -2.85 -9.52
N LEU A 68 -4.87 -1.60 -9.70
CA LEU A 68 -4.14 -0.65 -10.55
C LEU A 68 -2.82 -0.18 -9.93
N LEU A 69 -2.80 0.03 -8.61
CA LEU A 69 -1.67 0.58 -7.86
C LEU A 69 -0.61 -0.46 -7.45
N GLY A 70 -1.01 -1.71 -7.22
CA GLY A 70 -0.15 -2.76 -6.70
C GLY A 70 -0.15 -4.01 -7.56
N ASP A 71 0.82 -4.88 -7.31
CA ASP A 71 0.95 -6.17 -7.98
C ASP A 71 0.13 -7.25 -7.28
N VAL A 72 -1.17 -6.99 -7.22
CA VAL A 72 -2.22 -7.86 -6.67
C VAL A 72 -3.28 -8.11 -7.74
N ASP A 73 -3.99 -9.22 -7.61
CA ASP A 73 -5.08 -9.58 -8.53
C ASP A 73 -6.42 -9.68 -7.77
N PRO A 74 -7.56 -9.35 -8.40
CA PRO A 74 -8.86 -9.54 -7.79
C PRO A 74 -9.18 -11.04 -7.65
N VAL A 75 -9.89 -11.40 -6.59
CA VAL A 75 -10.46 -12.75 -6.45
C VAL A 75 -11.80 -12.78 -7.20
N ALA A 76 -11.90 -13.67 -8.18
CA ALA A 76 -13.09 -13.79 -9.03
C ALA A 76 -14.37 -14.02 -8.21
N GLY A 77 -15.46 -13.34 -8.60
CA GLY A 77 -16.76 -13.45 -7.94
C GLY A 77 -16.86 -12.73 -6.59
N THR A 78 -15.88 -11.91 -6.22
CA THR A 78 -15.90 -11.09 -5.00
C THR A 78 -15.74 -9.62 -5.34
N ALA A 79 -16.35 -8.74 -4.55
CA ALA A 79 -16.19 -7.28 -4.67
C ALA A 79 -15.02 -6.75 -3.84
N ASN A 80 -14.59 -7.50 -2.81
CA ASN A 80 -13.75 -6.97 -1.75
C ASN A 80 -12.47 -7.77 -1.48
N GLN A 81 -12.15 -8.78 -2.29
CA GLN A 81 -10.98 -9.62 -2.07
C GLN A 81 -9.94 -9.48 -3.17
N LEU A 82 -8.68 -9.56 -2.75
CA LEU A 82 -7.50 -9.55 -3.60
C LEU A 82 -6.62 -10.74 -3.21
N LYS A 83 -5.70 -11.12 -4.08
CA LYS A 83 -4.64 -12.09 -3.81
C LYS A 83 -3.29 -11.53 -4.22
N LEU A 84 -2.27 -11.90 -3.47
CA LEU A 84 -0.88 -11.66 -3.86
C LEU A 84 -0.51 -12.56 -5.05
N LYS A 85 0.37 -12.07 -5.92
CA LYS A 85 0.91 -12.85 -7.05
C LYS A 85 1.97 -13.87 -6.63
N SER A 86 2.38 -13.83 -5.36
CA SER A 86 3.35 -14.73 -4.75
C SER A 86 3.07 -14.85 -3.25
N ASP A 87 3.83 -15.70 -2.59
CA ASP A 87 3.81 -15.84 -1.13
C ASP A 87 4.62 -14.73 -0.42
N LEU A 88 5.14 -13.73 -1.16
CA LEU A 88 5.82 -12.60 -0.54
C LEU A 88 4.84 -11.74 0.25
N VAL A 89 5.11 -11.63 1.55
CA VAL A 89 4.39 -10.72 2.44
C VAL A 89 5.06 -9.35 2.37
N LEU A 90 4.43 -8.40 1.68
CA LEU A 90 4.93 -7.05 1.45
C LEU A 90 4.13 -6.02 2.25
N ASP A 91 3.96 -6.21 3.56
CA ASP A 91 3.00 -5.49 4.40
C ASP A 91 3.08 -3.97 4.26
N ARG A 92 4.29 -3.39 4.26
CA ARG A 92 4.45 -1.94 4.08
C ARG A 92 4.01 -1.47 2.70
N ALA A 93 4.33 -2.22 1.64
CA ALA A 93 3.90 -1.86 0.29
C ALA A 93 2.39 -2.00 0.12
N LEU A 94 1.78 -3.01 0.75
CA LEU A 94 0.34 -3.22 0.79
C LEU A 94 -0.37 -2.10 1.58
N LYS A 95 0.19 -1.67 2.70
CA LYS A 95 -0.27 -0.50 3.47
C LYS A 95 -0.28 0.75 2.60
N PHE A 96 0.84 1.08 1.93
CA PHE A 96 0.89 2.26 1.06
C PHE A 96 -0.07 2.16 -0.14
N MET A 97 -0.22 0.97 -0.72
CA MET A 97 -1.17 0.73 -1.81
C MET A 97 -2.59 1.02 -1.35
N PHE A 98 -2.97 0.51 -0.17
CA PHE A 98 -4.30 0.67 0.37
C PHE A 98 -4.60 2.13 0.75
N ILE A 99 -3.68 2.80 1.46
CA ILE A 99 -3.82 4.23 1.78
C ILE A 99 -4.01 5.04 0.49
N ALA A 100 -3.18 4.78 -0.53
CA ALA A 100 -3.31 5.47 -1.80
C ALA A 100 -4.64 5.16 -2.52
N ALA A 101 -5.13 3.93 -2.45
CA ALA A 101 -6.40 3.53 -3.05
C ALA A 101 -7.62 4.18 -2.36
N VAL A 102 -7.55 4.39 -1.04
CA VAL A 102 -8.63 5.00 -0.26
C VAL A 102 -8.57 6.52 -0.33
N GLU A 103 -7.41 7.14 -0.06
CA GLU A 103 -7.32 8.58 0.19
C GLU A 103 -7.15 9.43 -1.08
N LYS A 104 -6.52 8.90 -2.13
CA LYS A 104 -6.34 9.65 -3.37
C LYS A 104 -7.64 9.71 -4.16
N ASP A 105 -7.77 10.75 -4.97
CA ASP A 105 -8.88 10.89 -5.90
C ASP A 105 -9.05 9.60 -6.73
N PRO A 106 -10.21 8.93 -6.63
CA PRO A 106 -10.48 7.68 -7.36
C PRO A 106 -10.41 7.85 -8.88
N GLU A 107 -10.74 9.05 -9.38
CA GLU A 107 -10.79 9.38 -10.81
C GLU A 107 -9.46 9.89 -11.34
N ALA A 108 -8.46 10.13 -10.48
CA ALA A 108 -7.16 10.60 -10.93
C ALA A 108 -6.47 9.56 -11.82
N ASP A 109 -5.84 10.02 -12.88
CA ASP A 109 -5.00 9.17 -13.71
C ASP A 109 -3.80 8.63 -12.94
N LEU A 110 -3.51 7.35 -13.15
CA LEU A 110 -2.32 6.72 -12.60
C LEU A 110 -1.16 6.79 -13.59
N PRO A 111 0.06 7.09 -13.11
CA PRO A 111 1.22 7.12 -13.99
C PRO A 111 1.45 5.76 -14.63
N THR A 112 1.57 5.72 -15.95
CA THR A 112 1.89 4.52 -16.75
C THR A 112 3.25 4.68 -17.44
N GLY A 113 3.72 3.63 -18.13
CA GLY A 113 4.95 3.68 -18.92
C GLY A 113 6.23 3.65 -18.07
N LYS A 114 7.16 4.58 -18.30
CA LYS A 114 8.43 4.67 -17.57
C LYS A 114 8.18 4.84 -16.07
N ILE A 115 8.92 4.13 -15.23
CA ILE A 115 8.85 4.31 -13.77
C ILE A 115 9.77 5.47 -13.40
N SER A 116 9.19 6.61 -13.03
CA SER A 116 9.96 7.78 -12.64
C SER A 116 9.26 8.60 -11.56
N ALA A 117 10.04 9.38 -10.81
CA ALA A 117 9.54 10.37 -9.87
C ALA A 117 10.56 11.51 -9.69
N PRO A 118 10.10 12.78 -9.65
CA PRO A 118 10.99 13.89 -9.35
C PRO A 118 11.53 13.78 -7.93
N ASP A 119 12.78 14.15 -7.72
CA ASP A 119 13.34 14.28 -6.38
C ASP A 119 12.79 15.53 -5.69
N THR A 120 12.51 15.45 -4.38
CA THR A 120 12.02 16.60 -3.59
C THR A 120 13.15 17.39 -2.96
N LYS A 121 14.38 16.85 -2.97
CA LYS A 121 15.55 17.47 -2.33
C LYS A 121 16.55 18.07 -3.33
N THR A 122 16.38 17.76 -4.61
CA THR A 122 17.26 18.18 -5.70
C THR A 122 16.44 18.41 -6.97
N LYS A 123 17.07 18.81 -8.08
CA LYS A 123 16.43 18.91 -9.41
C LYS A 123 16.50 17.60 -10.21
N LEU A 124 16.85 16.49 -9.57
CA LEU A 124 16.94 15.19 -10.22
C LEU A 124 15.55 14.60 -10.46
N THR A 125 15.43 13.79 -11.51
CA THR A 125 14.31 12.87 -11.71
C THR A 125 14.82 11.45 -11.59
N PHE A 126 14.34 10.69 -10.61
CA PHE A 126 14.67 9.28 -10.52
C PHE A 126 13.96 8.49 -11.61
N VAL A 127 14.66 7.50 -12.13
CA VAL A 127 14.17 6.56 -13.13
C VAL A 127 14.49 5.15 -12.67
N ILE A 128 13.57 4.23 -12.89
CA ILE A 128 13.79 2.80 -12.66
C ILE A 128 13.63 2.05 -13.97
N ASP A 129 14.67 1.29 -14.31
CA ASP A 129 14.67 0.32 -15.39
C ASP A 129 14.81 -1.08 -14.80
N GLY A 130 14.13 -2.05 -15.41
CA GLY A 130 14.15 -3.46 -14.98
C GLY A 130 14.76 -4.35 -16.05
N SER A 131 15.48 -5.39 -15.63
CA SER A 131 16.04 -6.39 -16.54
C SER A 131 16.14 -7.75 -15.86
N GLU A 132 15.98 -8.82 -16.63
CA GLU A 132 16.19 -10.18 -16.14
C GLU A 132 17.68 -10.53 -16.18
N GLN A 133 18.22 -10.96 -15.04
CA GLN A 133 19.62 -11.34 -14.85
C GLN A 133 19.66 -12.55 -13.92
N ASP A 134 20.32 -13.62 -14.35
CA ASP A 134 20.49 -14.87 -13.58
C ASP A 134 19.18 -15.43 -12.99
N GLY A 135 18.09 -15.39 -13.79
CA GLY A 135 16.77 -15.88 -13.40
C GLY A 135 16.03 -15.00 -12.37
N ARG A 136 16.47 -13.76 -12.17
CA ARG A 136 15.85 -12.76 -11.30
C ARG A 136 15.61 -11.46 -12.03
N TYR A 137 14.51 -10.79 -11.72
CA TYR A 137 14.24 -9.45 -12.21
C TYR A 137 14.90 -8.42 -11.31
N ILE A 138 15.88 -7.69 -11.86
CA ILE A 138 16.67 -6.69 -11.15
C ILE A 138 16.26 -5.29 -11.60
N TYR A 139 15.92 -4.45 -10.63
CA TYR A 139 15.61 -3.04 -10.81
C TYR A 139 16.86 -2.21 -10.60
N LYS A 140 17.16 -1.33 -11.56
CA LYS A 140 18.24 -0.32 -11.49
C LYS A 140 17.64 1.06 -11.33
N VAL A 141 18.06 1.77 -10.29
CA VAL A 141 17.72 3.17 -10.05
C VAL A 141 18.77 4.06 -10.69
N SER A 142 18.35 4.95 -11.58
CA SER A 142 19.16 6.01 -12.16
C SER A 142 18.54 7.37 -11.85
N ALA A 143 19.25 8.45 -12.18
CA ALA A 143 18.76 9.81 -12.03
C ALA A 143 19.09 10.63 -13.28
N GLU A 144 18.10 11.37 -13.77
CA GLU A 144 18.23 12.35 -14.84
C GLU A 144 18.34 13.76 -14.24
N GLY A 145 19.09 14.64 -14.91
CA GLY A 145 19.40 15.99 -14.41
C GLY A 145 20.78 16.05 -13.76
N ASP A 146 21.15 17.25 -13.30
CA ASP A 146 22.48 17.54 -12.75
C ASP A 146 22.41 17.80 -11.24
N SER A 147 23.23 17.06 -10.49
CA SER A 147 23.48 17.29 -9.06
C SER A 147 24.70 16.48 -8.60
N ASP A 148 25.57 17.14 -7.84
CA ASP A 148 26.67 16.57 -7.06
C ASP A 148 26.23 15.48 -6.07
N ARG A 149 24.94 15.47 -5.68
CA ARG A 149 24.36 14.50 -4.74
C ARG A 149 23.74 13.27 -5.41
N SER A 150 23.74 13.18 -6.76
CA SER A 150 23.08 12.12 -7.52
C SER A 150 23.38 10.70 -7.02
N VAL A 151 24.66 10.35 -6.85
CA VAL A 151 25.09 9.04 -6.36
C VAL A 151 24.53 8.73 -4.96
N MET A 152 24.58 9.70 -4.04
CA MET A 152 24.04 9.54 -2.68
C MET A 152 22.52 9.39 -2.70
N ARG A 153 21.83 10.18 -3.54
CA ARG A 153 20.37 10.18 -3.69
C ARG A 153 19.87 8.86 -4.29
N ILE A 154 20.56 8.30 -5.28
CA ILE A 154 20.26 6.96 -5.83
C ILE A 154 20.39 5.88 -4.75
N ARG A 155 21.47 5.88 -3.98
CA ARG A 155 21.67 4.92 -2.87
C ARG A 155 20.58 5.02 -1.82
N ALA A 156 20.15 6.25 -1.51
CA ALA A 156 19.05 6.50 -0.57
C ALA A 156 17.72 5.95 -1.09
N ALA A 157 17.41 6.15 -2.38
CA ALA A 157 16.22 5.58 -3.00
C ALA A 157 16.22 4.04 -2.93
N VAL A 158 17.35 3.38 -3.24
CA VAL A 158 17.49 1.92 -3.04
C VAL A 158 17.27 1.54 -1.57
N GLY A 159 17.80 2.33 -0.63
CA GLY A 159 17.54 2.15 0.81
C GLY A 159 16.06 2.22 1.17
N GLY A 160 15.31 3.09 0.51
CA GLY A 160 13.86 3.21 0.69
C GLY A 160 13.09 1.98 0.19
N PHE A 161 13.51 1.38 -0.94
CA PHE A 161 12.91 0.13 -1.41
C PHE A 161 13.12 -1.03 -0.44
N ILE A 162 14.31 -1.15 0.14
CA ILE A 162 14.59 -2.14 1.19
C ILE A 162 13.68 -1.91 2.40
N ARG A 163 13.45 -0.64 2.78
CA ARG A 163 12.67 -0.28 3.97
C ARG A 163 11.15 -0.40 3.81
N TYR A 164 10.63 -0.21 2.59
CA TYR A 164 9.19 -0.08 2.34
C TYR A 164 8.57 -1.18 1.51
N ALA A 165 9.40 -2.00 0.85
CA ALA A 165 8.94 -3.13 0.03
C ALA A 165 9.77 -4.39 0.30
N ASP A 166 10.53 -4.42 1.40
CA ASP A 166 11.39 -5.54 1.80
C ASP A 166 12.32 -6.05 0.68
N CYS A 167 12.66 -5.17 -0.26
CA CYS A 167 13.54 -5.50 -1.36
C CYS A 167 14.93 -5.87 -0.86
N VAL A 168 15.62 -6.76 -1.57
CA VAL A 168 17.02 -7.07 -1.33
C VAL A 168 17.91 -6.11 -2.11
N ARG A 169 18.98 -5.65 -1.47
CA ARG A 169 20.00 -4.86 -2.15
C ARG A 169 20.84 -5.78 -3.05
N ILE A 170 20.91 -5.44 -4.33
CA ILE A 170 21.82 -6.10 -5.29
C ILE A 170 23.10 -5.28 -5.43
N ASP A 171 22.98 -3.95 -5.50
CA ASP A 171 24.12 -3.02 -5.56
C ASP A 171 23.73 -1.67 -4.92
N LYS A 172 24.61 -0.68 -5.01
CA LYS A 172 24.40 0.70 -4.59
C LYS A 172 23.22 1.34 -5.31
N ASP A 173 22.99 0.98 -6.56
CA ASP A 173 21.94 1.50 -7.45
C ASP A 173 20.93 0.42 -7.89
N LYS A 174 21.01 -0.80 -7.35
CA LYS A 174 20.14 -1.93 -7.76
C LYS A 174 19.47 -2.62 -6.59
N PHE A 175 18.25 -3.09 -6.83
CA PHE A 175 17.48 -3.92 -5.92
C PHE A 175 16.68 -4.98 -6.67
N ALA A 176 16.19 -5.97 -5.93
CA ALA A 176 15.23 -6.95 -6.43
C ALA A 176 14.20 -7.27 -5.33
N PHE A 177 13.02 -7.75 -5.72
CA PHE A 177 12.11 -8.36 -4.76
C PHE A 177 12.66 -9.73 -4.31
N PRO A 178 12.41 -10.19 -3.07
CA PRO A 178 13.09 -11.36 -2.51
C PRO A 178 12.90 -12.66 -3.30
N ASP A 179 11.76 -12.85 -3.95
CA ASP A 179 11.47 -14.02 -4.79
C ASP A 179 12.02 -13.90 -6.23
N GLY A 180 12.69 -12.78 -6.54
CA GLY A 180 13.25 -12.50 -7.85
C GLY A 180 12.22 -12.19 -8.94
N ARG A 181 10.92 -12.08 -8.64
CA ARG A 181 9.89 -11.78 -9.64
C ARG A 181 9.75 -10.28 -9.89
N ARG A 182 9.01 -9.95 -10.95
CA ARG A 182 8.71 -8.59 -11.39
C ARG A 182 7.47 -8.04 -10.70
N TYR A 183 7.60 -6.88 -10.05
CA TYR A 183 6.54 -6.12 -9.38
C TYR A 183 6.61 -4.62 -9.73
N ASP A 184 6.30 -4.29 -10.98
CA ASP A 184 6.46 -2.92 -11.49
C ASP A 184 5.47 -1.92 -10.90
N LYS A 185 4.26 -2.36 -10.52
CA LYS A 185 3.27 -1.48 -9.90
C LYS A 185 3.72 -1.11 -8.50
N PHE A 186 4.24 -2.06 -7.73
CA PHE A 186 4.87 -1.74 -6.45
C PHE A 186 6.14 -0.90 -6.62
N ALA A 187 7.00 -1.20 -7.60
CA ALA A 187 8.17 -0.36 -7.84
C ALA A 187 7.79 1.10 -8.11
N ARG A 188 6.73 1.33 -8.89
CA ARG A 188 6.18 2.66 -9.18
C ARG A 188 5.56 3.33 -7.96
N LEU A 189 4.72 2.60 -7.23
CA LEU A 189 4.05 3.10 -6.02
C LEU A 189 5.06 3.53 -4.95
N ILE A 190 6.13 2.76 -4.79
CA ILE A 190 7.10 2.94 -3.72
C ILE A 190 8.17 3.98 -4.07
N LEU A 191 8.51 4.20 -5.34
CA LEU A 191 9.55 5.17 -5.72
C LEU A 191 9.37 6.57 -5.10
N PRO A 192 8.17 7.19 -5.13
CA PRO A 192 7.94 8.48 -4.48
C PRO A 192 8.20 8.50 -2.97
N LEU A 193 7.99 7.37 -2.29
CA LEU A 193 8.19 7.19 -0.85
C LEU A 193 9.66 6.89 -0.55
N ALA A 194 10.25 5.98 -1.31
CA ALA A 194 11.60 5.48 -1.14
C ALA A 194 12.67 6.58 -1.26
N ARG A 195 12.44 7.59 -2.11
CA ARG A 195 13.33 8.74 -2.24
C ARG A 195 13.32 9.67 -1.03
N ASN A 196 12.33 9.59 -0.14
CA ASN A 196 12.19 10.52 0.99
C ASN A 196 11.81 9.84 2.32
N ILE A 197 12.58 8.82 2.71
CA ILE A 197 12.39 8.03 3.94
C ILE A 197 12.04 8.90 5.15
N SER A 198 12.87 9.91 5.48
CA SER A 198 12.65 10.72 6.69
C SER A 198 11.29 11.42 6.72
N ALA A 199 10.79 11.91 5.58
CA ALA A 199 9.49 12.55 5.52
C ALA A 199 8.35 11.53 5.62
N VAL A 200 8.52 10.35 5.01
CA VAL A 200 7.54 9.27 5.07
C VAL A 200 7.43 8.73 6.49
N GLU A 201 8.55 8.51 7.19
CA GLU A 201 8.52 8.08 8.61
C GLU A 201 7.82 9.12 9.49
N ALA A 202 8.12 10.42 9.33
CA ALA A 202 7.44 11.46 10.09
C ALA A 202 5.92 11.49 9.84
N GLN A 203 5.48 11.24 8.60
CA GLN A 203 4.06 11.14 8.26
C GLN A 203 3.40 9.92 8.90
N LEU A 204 4.08 8.76 8.88
CA LEU A 204 3.60 7.54 9.51
C LEU A 204 3.48 7.70 11.03
N GLU A 205 4.49 8.28 11.68
CA GLU A 205 4.47 8.57 13.12
C GLU A 205 3.32 9.52 13.49
N GLN A 206 3.07 10.56 12.69
CA GLN A 206 1.95 11.47 12.90
C GLN A 206 0.59 10.78 12.73
N ALA A 207 0.45 9.91 11.72
CA ALA A 207 -0.77 9.14 11.50
C ALA A 207 -1.04 8.17 12.65
N ASP A 208 0.00 7.50 13.17
CA ASP A 208 -0.09 6.61 14.31
C ASP A 208 -0.50 7.38 15.59
N ILE A 209 0.06 8.58 15.82
CA ILE A 209 -0.35 9.46 16.93
C ILE A 209 -1.81 9.88 16.78
N ALA A 210 -2.25 10.27 15.58
CA ALA A 210 -3.64 10.64 15.34
C ALA A 210 -4.60 9.46 15.57
N GLY A 211 -4.20 8.24 15.15
CA GLY A 211 -4.89 6.98 15.43
C GLY A 211 -4.86 6.53 16.90
N GLN A 212 -3.95 7.06 17.71
CA GLN A 212 -3.95 6.84 19.17
C GLN A 212 -4.78 7.89 19.90
N MET A 213 -4.77 9.14 19.45
CA MET A 213 -5.58 10.20 20.06
C MET A 213 -7.08 9.97 19.80
N ASN A 214 -7.48 9.48 18.63
CA ASN A 214 -8.88 9.15 18.35
C ASN A 214 -9.37 7.93 19.19
N THR A 215 -8.49 6.99 19.55
CA THR A 215 -8.82 5.83 20.40
C THR A 215 -8.82 6.15 21.89
N GLN A 216 -7.95 7.05 22.37
CA GLN A 216 -8.01 7.57 23.74
C GLN A 216 -9.22 8.49 23.98
N THR A 217 -9.70 9.19 22.95
CA THR A 217 -10.96 9.97 23.06
C THR A 217 -12.19 9.06 23.08
N LEU A 218 -12.06 7.81 22.61
CA LEU A 218 -13.14 6.82 22.51
C LEU A 218 -13.10 5.74 23.61
N GLY A 219 -12.17 5.79 24.58
CA GLY A 219 -12.05 4.80 25.65
C GLY A 219 -11.88 5.42 27.04
N PHE A 220 -12.90 5.19 27.90
CA PHE A 220 -12.99 5.50 29.35
C PHE A 220 -13.57 6.85 29.78
N ALA A 221 -14.78 7.17 29.32
CA ALA A 221 -15.78 7.71 30.25
C ALA A 221 -16.50 6.52 30.92
N GLN A 222 -15.85 5.90 31.90
CA GLN A 222 -16.55 5.14 32.93
C GLN A 222 -16.72 6.04 34.15
N SER A 223 -17.85 6.75 34.19
CA SER A 223 -18.70 6.99 35.36
C SER A 223 -19.84 7.92 34.95
#